data_AF-A0A3L6Q3T4-F1
#
_entry.id   AF-A0A3L6Q3T4-F1
#
_cell.length_a   1.000
_cell.length_b   1.000
_cell.length_c   1.000
_cell.angle_alpha   90.00
_cell.angle_beta   90.00
_cell.angle_gamma   90.00
#
_symmetry.space_group_name_H-M   'P 1'
#
loop_
_entity.id
_entity.type
_entity.pdbx_description
1 polymer ?
#
loop_
_entity_poly.entity_id
_entity_poly.type
_entity_poly.pdbx_seq_one_letter_code
_entity_poly.pdbx_strand_id
1 'polypeptide(L)'
;MAATAAGYDDDASEPWWRRKRPRRTPQPPEADTEAVKAEALVLMSALPVLPRLVVFDLDYTLWPFQCDRLPKDEIPYLYPQARGILNALKDKGVETAIASRASRRGVAKSFLEKLGIHFMFGTQISIYLY
;
A
#
# COMPACT_ATOMS: atom_id res chain seq x y z
N MET A 1 3.89 -25.68 -20.16
CA MET A 1 4.54 -25.52 -18.84
C MET A 1 3.45 -25.54 -17.77
N ALA A 2 3.51 -26.51 -16.86
CA ALA A 2 2.49 -26.75 -15.85
C ALA A 2 2.59 -25.70 -14.73
N ALA A 3 1.48 -25.03 -14.43
CA ALA A 3 1.34 -24.25 -13.21
C ALA A 3 1.08 -25.20 -12.04
N THR A 4 2.02 -25.27 -11.10
CA THR A 4 1.87 -26.02 -9.86
C THR A 4 0.87 -25.29 -8.95
N ALA A 5 -0.27 -25.95 -8.68
CA ALA A 5 -1.23 -25.50 -7.68
C ALA A 5 -0.55 -25.50 -6.30
N ALA A 6 -0.53 -24.34 -5.64
CA ALA A 6 -0.14 -24.25 -4.23
C ALA A 6 -1.19 -24.99 -3.40
N GLY A 7 -0.79 -26.09 -2.76
CA GLY A 7 -1.63 -26.95 -1.95
C GLY A 7 -2.34 -26.20 -0.83
N TYR A 8 -3.65 -26.38 -0.77
CA TYR A 8 -4.47 -26.08 0.40
C TYR A 8 -4.44 -27.32 1.30
N ASP A 9 -3.38 -27.47 2.09
CA ASP A 9 -3.31 -28.51 3.12
C ASP A 9 -4.23 -28.09 4.28
N ASP A 10 -5.51 -28.41 4.15
CA ASP A 10 -6.51 -28.27 5.21
C ASP A 10 -6.41 -29.47 6.17
N ASP A 11 -5.41 -29.45 7.05
CA ASP A 11 -5.35 -30.40 8.16
C ASP A 11 -6.39 -29.99 9.21
N ALA A 12 -7.62 -30.48 9.02
CA ALA A 12 -8.77 -30.22 9.87
C ALA A 12 -8.61 -30.72 11.33
N SER A 13 -7.53 -31.44 11.62
CA SER A 13 -7.20 -32.02 12.94
C SER A 13 -6.71 -30.98 13.96
N GLU A 14 -6.13 -29.86 13.50
CA GLU A 14 -5.59 -28.84 14.39
C GLU A 14 -6.65 -27.81 14.80
N PRO A 15 -6.75 -27.48 16.11
CA PRO A 15 -7.57 -26.36 16.56
C PRO A 15 -7.17 -25.08 15.84
N TRP A 16 -8.15 -24.24 15.48
CA TRP A 16 -7.92 -23.05 14.65
C TRP A 16 -6.86 -22.08 15.21
N TRP A 17 -6.57 -22.12 16.51
CA TRP A 17 -5.54 -21.33 17.16
C TRP A 17 -4.11 -21.88 17.06
N ARG A 18 -3.92 -23.15 16.66
CA ARG A 18 -2.60 -23.75 16.37
C ARG A 18 -2.25 -23.77 14.88
N ARG A 19 -3.25 -23.64 14.01
CA ARG A 19 -3.05 -23.55 12.56
C ARG A 19 -2.05 -22.44 12.23
N LYS A 20 -1.05 -22.76 11.41
CA LYS A 20 -0.18 -21.74 10.83
C LYS A 20 -1.07 -20.72 10.14
N ARG A 21 -0.86 -19.43 10.42
CA ARG A 21 -1.60 -18.36 9.74
C ARG A 21 -1.52 -18.61 8.24
N PRO A 22 -2.63 -18.50 7.50
CA PRO A 22 -2.60 -18.59 6.05
C PRO A 22 -1.46 -17.71 5.53
N ARG A 23 -0.58 -18.28 4.69
CA ARG A 23 0.42 -17.48 4.02
C ARG A 23 -0.33 -16.36 3.29
N ARG A 24 0.16 -15.11 3.42
CA ARG A 24 -0.40 -13.99 2.65
C ARG A 24 -0.46 -14.41 1.19
N THR A 25 -1.51 -13.96 0.51
CA THR A 25 -1.58 -14.07 -0.94
C THR A 25 -0.26 -13.55 -1.54
N PRO A 26 0.28 -14.23 -2.56
CA PRO A 26 1.46 -13.75 -3.26
C PRO A 26 1.27 -12.29 -3.67
N GLN A 27 2.36 -11.53 -3.65
CA GLN A 27 2.33 -10.16 -4.16
C GLN A 27 1.78 -10.21 -5.59
N PRO A 28 0.73 -9.44 -5.92
CA PRO A 28 0.30 -9.33 -7.30
C PRO A 28 1.48 -8.79 -8.12
N PRO A 29 1.59 -9.14 -9.41
CA PRO A 29 2.58 -8.50 -10.27
C PRO A 29 2.41 -6.98 -10.18
N GLU A 30 3.51 -6.27 -9.93
CA GLU A 30 3.51 -4.80 -9.93
C GLU A 30 3.03 -4.36 -11.32
N ALA A 31 2.12 -3.38 -11.36
CA ALA A 31 1.67 -2.85 -12.63
C ALA A 31 2.85 -2.12 -13.26
N ASP A 32 2.82 -1.96 -14.59
CA ASP A 32 3.79 -1.09 -15.26
C ASP A 32 3.62 0.34 -14.70
N THR A 33 4.57 0.72 -13.86
CA THR A 33 4.54 1.98 -13.10
C THR A 33 4.54 3.17 -14.05
N GLU A 34 5.26 3.07 -15.17
CA GLU A 34 5.32 4.15 -16.17
C GLU A 34 4.02 4.24 -16.96
N ALA A 35 3.41 3.10 -17.32
CA ALA A 35 2.09 3.11 -17.97
C ALA A 35 1.00 3.72 -17.06
N VAL A 36 0.95 3.30 -15.79
CA VAL A 36 -0.02 3.84 -14.82
C VAL A 36 0.21 5.34 -14.58
N LYS A 37 1.48 5.76 -14.47
CA LYS A 37 1.83 7.17 -14.33
C LYS A 37 1.40 7.97 -15.55
N ALA A 38 1.66 7.49 -16.76
CA ALA A 38 1.28 8.16 -18.00
C ALA A 38 -0.25 8.32 -18.10
N GLU A 39 -1.01 7.27 -17.77
CA GLU A 39 -2.48 7.32 -17.72
C GLU A 39 -2.97 8.37 -16.70
N ALA A 40 -2.42 8.36 -15.49
CA ALA A 40 -2.77 9.33 -14.45
C ALA A 40 -2.46 10.77 -14.89
N LEU A 41 -1.33 11.00 -15.57
CA LEU A 41 -0.97 12.32 -16.10
C LEU A 41 -1.94 12.79 -17.19
N VAL A 42 -2.42 11.90 -18.04
CA VAL A 42 -3.46 12.22 -19.04
C VAL A 42 -4.75 12.65 -18.34
N LEU A 43 -5.22 11.88 -17.36
CA LEU A 43 -6.44 12.20 -16.60
C LEU A 43 -6.31 13.54 -15.86
N MET A 44 -5.18 13.80 -15.21
CA MET A 44 -4.93 15.07 -14.52
C MET A 44 -4.86 16.26 -15.48
N SER A 45 -4.34 16.07 -16.69
CA SER A 45 -4.23 17.15 -17.69
C SER A 45 -5.58 17.53 -18.31
N ALA A 46 -6.59 16.67 -18.20
CA ALA A 46 -7.95 16.97 -18.64
C ALA A 46 -8.73 17.84 -17.64
N LEU A 47 -8.21 18.02 -16.41
CA LEU A 47 -8.86 18.81 -15.37
C LEU A 47 -8.39 20.28 -15.44
N PRO A 48 -9.32 21.26 -15.43
CA PRO A 48 -8.95 22.67 -15.50
C PRO A 48 -8.21 23.17 -14.25
N VAL A 49 -8.46 22.54 -13.10
CA VAL A 49 -7.83 22.85 -11.82
C VAL A 49 -7.57 21.55 -11.08
N LEU A 50 -6.35 21.38 -10.58
CA LEU A 50 -5.97 20.25 -9.73
C LEU A 50 -6.12 20.62 -8.24
N PRO A 51 -6.41 19.63 -7.37
CA PRO A 51 -6.35 19.84 -5.93
C PRO A 51 -4.93 20.23 -5.52
N ARG A 52 -4.82 21.07 -4.49
CA ARG A 52 -3.52 21.45 -3.92
C ARG A 52 -2.90 20.37 -3.06
N LEU A 53 -3.74 19.55 -2.43
CA LEU A 53 -3.37 18.50 -1.49
C LEU A 53 -4.23 17.26 -1.72
N VAL A 54 -3.61 16.09 -1.74
CA VAL A 54 -4.29 14.79 -1.66
C VAL A 54 -3.84 14.08 -0.40
N VAL A 55 -4.81 13.68 0.43
CA VAL A 55 -4.55 12.98 1.69
C VAL A 55 -4.92 11.52 1.51
N PHE A 56 -3.97 10.63 1.80
CA PHE A 56 -4.16 9.18 1.74
C PHE A 56 -4.26 8.58 3.14
N ASP A 57 -5.21 7.67 3.34
CA ASP A 57 -5.04 6.64 4.38
C ASP A 57 -3.99 5.60 3.90
N LEU A 58 -3.63 4.67 4.77
CA LEU A 58 -2.64 3.63 4.50
C LEU A 58 -3.29 2.28 4.27
N ASP A 59 -3.94 1.75 5.31
CA ASP A 59 -4.48 0.41 5.34
C ASP A 59 -5.63 0.27 4.35
N TYR A 60 -5.54 -0.69 3.43
CA TYR A 60 -6.49 -0.89 2.34
C TYR A 60 -6.62 0.29 1.36
N THR A 61 -5.68 1.23 1.39
CA THR A 61 -5.60 2.36 0.45
C THR A 61 -4.33 2.27 -0.39
N LEU A 62 -3.16 2.35 0.25
CA LEU A 62 -1.87 2.20 -0.45
C LEU A 62 -1.44 0.73 -0.54
N TRP A 63 -1.83 -0.07 0.45
CA TRP A 63 -1.50 -1.49 0.53
C TRP A 63 -2.69 -2.36 0.95
N PRO A 64 -2.77 -3.64 0.55
CA PRO A 64 -3.96 -4.47 0.74
C PRO A 64 -4.04 -5.17 2.10
N PHE A 65 -3.66 -4.49 3.18
CA PHE A 65 -3.62 -5.08 4.53
C PHE A 65 -3.70 -4.03 5.63
N GLN A 66 -4.07 -4.48 6.83
CA GLN A 66 -3.96 -3.68 8.06
C GLN A 66 -2.55 -3.82 8.65
N CYS A 67 -1.71 -2.79 8.52
CA CYS A 67 -0.29 -2.89 8.86
C CYS A 67 -0.03 -3.13 10.36
N ASP A 68 -0.89 -2.64 11.24
CA ASP A 68 -0.79 -2.87 12.70
C ASP A 68 -0.94 -4.36 13.11
N ARG A 69 -1.39 -5.23 12.20
CA ARG A 69 -1.47 -6.68 12.42
C ARG A 69 -0.21 -7.44 11.97
N LEU A 70 0.76 -6.74 11.39
CA LEU A 70 1.94 -7.33 10.79
C LEU A 70 3.20 -7.04 11.63
N PRO A 71 4.20 -7.94 11.61
CA PRO A 71 5.51 -7.67 12.18
C PRO A 71 6.18 -6.45 11.53
N LYS A 72 6.99 -5.70 12.28
CA LYS A 72 7.70 -4.52 11.76
C LYS A 72 8.71 -4.90 10.68
N ASP A 73 9.28 -6.11 10.74
CA ASP A 73 10.25 -6.67 9.80
C ASP A 73 9.60 -7.28 8.54
N GLU A 74 8.27 -7.43 8.51
CA GLU A 74 7.51 -7.85 7.32
C GLU A 74 7.88 -7.03 6.08
N ILE A 75 7.89 -7.67 4.91
CA ILE A 75 8.11 -7.01 3.62
C ILE A 75 6.76 -6.47 3.11
N PRO A 76 6.52 -5.15 3.16
CA PRO A 76 5.29 -4.57 2.62
C PRO A 76 5.31 -4.56 1.08
N TYR A 77 4.13 -4.46 0.49
CA TYR A 77 3.95 -4.16 -0.93
C TYR A 77 2.72 -3.27 -1.13
N LEU A 78 2.72 -2.50 -2.21
CA LEU A 78 1.64 -1.60 -2.57
C LEU A 78 0.58 -2.32 -3.40
N TYR A 79 -0.59 -1.69 -3.53
CA TYR A 79 -1.43 -1.97 -4.69
C TYR A 79 -0.64 -1.68 -5.98
N PRO A 80 -0.78 -2.52 -7.03
CA PRO A 80 0.03 -2.43 -8.24
C PRO A 80 0.10 -1.03 -8.87
N GLN A 81 -1.00 -0.27 -8.79
CA GLN A 81 -1.12 1.06 -9.39
C GLN A 81 -0.65 2.21 -8.48
N ALA A 82 -0.52 1.98 -7.17
CA ALA A 82 -0.35 3.07 -6.21
C ALA A 82 0.94 3.87 -6.46
N ARG A 83 2.04 3.19 -6.84
CA ARG A 83 3.32 3.85 -7.13
C ARG A 83 3.21 4.82 -8.31
N GLY A 84 2.61 4.38 -9.42
CA GLY A 84 2.44 5.21 -10.62
C GLY A 84 1.60 6.45 -10.34
N ILE A 85 0.52 6.29 -9.55
CA ILE A 85 -0.36 7.40 -9.15
C ILE A 85 0.39 8.42 -8.27
N LEU A 86 1.14 7.96 -7.27
CA LEU A 86 1.92 8.85 -6.40
C LEU A 86 2.98 9.63 -7.19
N ASN A 87 3.65 8.98 -8.15
CA ASN A 87 4.60 9.64 -9.04
C ASN A 87 3.93 10.70 -9.92
N ALA A 88 2.74 10.42 -10.47
CA ALA A 88 2.01 11.39 -11.28
C ALA A 88 1.59 12.64 -10.48
N LEU A 89 1.13 12.47 -9.24
CA LEU A 89 0.81 13.58 -8.33
C LEU A 89 2.03 14.46 -8.06
N LYS A 90 3.17 13.82 -7.77
CA LYS A 90 4.44 14.51 -7.53
C LYS A 90 4.89 15.32 -8.75
N ASP A 91 4.82 14.74 -9.95
CA ASP A 91 5.22 15.41 -11.19
C ASP A 91 4.31 16.61 -11.52
N LYS A 92 3.02 16.54 -11.16
CA LYS A 92 2.07 17.66 -11.28
C LYS A 92 2.21 18.71 -10.17
N GLY A 93 3.09 18.50 -9.20
CA GLY A 93 3.27 19.41 -8.06
C GLY A 93 2.08 19.41 -7.09
N VAL A 94 1.27 18.34 -7.07
CA VAL A 94 0.20 18.17 -6.10
C VAL A 94 0.82 17.68 -4.79
N GLU A 95 0.58 18.40 -3.70
CA GLU A 95 1.08 17.98 -2.39
C GLU A 95 0.38 16.69 -1.96
N THR A 96 1.12 15.78 -1.32
CA THR A 96 0.54 14.57 -0.75
C THR A 96 0.81 14.48 0.74
N ALA A 97 -0.18 13.98 1.48
CA ALA A 97 -0.08 13.75 2.91
C ALA A 97 -0.68 12.40 3.29
N ILE A 98 -0.31 11.90 4.47
CA ILE A 98 -0.86 10.69 5.06
C ILE A 98 -1.73 11.06 6.25
N ALA A 99 -2.94 10.48 6.32
CA ALA A 99 -3.79 10.50 7.49
C ALA A 99 -4.25 9.08 7.81
N SER A 100 -3.64 8.45 8.81
CA SER A 100 -3.96 7.06 9.17
C SER A 100 -4.14 6.85 10.67
N ARG A 101 -4.97 5.86 11.01
CA ARG A 101 -5.15 5.37 12.38
C ARG A 101 -4.08 4.34 12.80
N ALA A 102 -3.28 3.88 11.85
CA ALA A 102 -2.20 2.94 12.10
C ALA A 102 -1.18 3.56 13.07
N SER A 103 -1.19 3.09 14.31
CA SER A 103 -0.50 3.76 15.42
C SER A 103 0.34 2.80 16.27
N ARG A 104 0.27 1.49 16.03
CA ARG A 104 1.05 0.57 16.86
C ARG A 104 2.49 0.47 16.36
N ARG A 105 3.41 0.92 17.23
CA ARG A 105 4.86 0.59 17.22
C ARG A 105 5.65 1.10 16.01
N GLY A 106 5.13 2.07 15.25
CA GLY A 106 5.82 2.64 14.10
C GLY A 106 5.98 1.67 12.92
N VAL A 107 5.09 0.68 12.81
CA VAL A 107 5.08 -0.28 11.68
C VAL A 107 4.81 0.45 10.37
N ALA A 108 3.77 1.30 10.33
CA ALA A 108 3.44 2.12 9.17
C ALA A 108 4.64 2.92 8.64
N LYS A 109 5.34 3.63 9.54
CA LYS A 109 6.55 4.39 9.20
C LYS A 109 7.64 3.49 8.60
N SER A 110 7.91 2.35 9.22
CA SER A 110 8.90 1.39 8.71
C SER A 110 8.51 0.85 7.33
N PHE A 111 7.22 0.64 7.07
CA PHE A 111 6.76 0.19 5.77
C PHE A 111 6.93 1.26 4.69
N LEU A 112 6.62 2.54 4.99
CA LEU A 112 6.87 3.66 4.07
C LEU A 112 8.36 3.82 3.73
N GLU A 113 9.24 3.59 4.70
CA GLU A 113 10.70 3.58 4.51
C GLU A 113 11.14 2.42 3.61
N LYS A 114 10.70 1.18 3.91
CA LYS A 114 11.02 -0.02 3.12
C LYS A 114 10.52 0.07 1.67
N LEU A 115 9.35 0.66 1.47
CA LEU A 115 8.78 0.89 0.14
C LEU A 115 9.47 2.04 -0.61
N GLY A 116 10.27 2.85 0.09
CA GLY A 116 10.92 4.02 -0.50
C GLY A 116 9.93 5.08 -0.99
N ILE A 117 8.80 5.25 -0.29
CA ILE A 117 7.78 6.27 -0.65
C ILE A 117 7.60 7.35 0.43
N HIS A 118 8.26 7.22 1.57
CA HIS A 118 8.14 8.19 2.68
C HIS A 118 8.43 9.64 2.27
N PHE A 119 9.36 9.86 1.34
CA PHE A 119 9.75 11.20 0.84
C PHE A 119 8.73 11.81 -0.13
N MET A 120 7.71 11.05 -0.56
CA MET A 120 6.66 11.56 -1.43
C MET A 120 5.63 12.40 -0.67
N PHE A 121 5.54 12.21 0.66
CA PHE A 121 4.56 12.85 1.52
C PHE A 121 5.18 14.02 2.29
N GLY A 122 4.65 15.23 2.11
CA GLY A 122 5.12 16.45 2.77
C GLY A 122 4.77 16.50 4.26
N THR A 123 3.62 15.92 4.62
CA THR A 123 3.14 15.84 6.01
C THR A 123 2.57 14.45 6.30
N GLN A 124 2.83 13.91 7.50
CA GLN A 124 2.28 12.64 7.97
C GLN A 124 1.56 12.88 9.30
N ILE A 125 0.25 12.63 9.35
CA ILE A 125 -0.57 12.80 10.55
C ILE A 125 -1.10 11.43 10.98
N SER A 126 -0.78 11.03 12.21
CA SER A 126 -1.45 9.91 12.87
C SER A 126 -2.69 10.42 13.59
N ILE A 127 -3.87 10.03 13.12
CA ILE A 127 -5.13 10.41 13.76
C ILE A 127 -5.51 9.31 14.75
N TYR A 128 -5.43 9.64 16.04
CA TYR A 128 -5.96 8.81 17.12
C TYR A 128 -7.44 9.18 17.29
N LEU A 129 -8.35 8.32 16.83
CA LEU A 129 -9.76 8.43 17.20
C LEU A 129 -9.96 7.59 18.48
N TYR A 130 -10.39 8.27 19.55
CA TYR A 130 -10.65 7.73 20.88
C TYR A 130 -11.89 6.83 20.94
#